data_AF-A0A1M2W775-F1
#
_entry.id   AF-A0A1M2W775-F1
#
_cell.length_a   1.000
_cell.length_b   1.000
_cell.length_c   1.000
_cell.angle_alpha   90.00
_cell.angle_beta   90.00
_cell.angle_gamma   90.00
#
_symmetry.space_group_name_H-M   'P 1'
#
loop_
_entity.id
_entity.type
_entity.pdbx_description
1 polymer ?
#
loop_
_entity_poly.entity_id
_entity_poly.type
_entity_poly.pdbx_seq_one_letter_code
_entity_poly.pdbx_strand_id
1 'polypeptide(L)'
;MEYMFVPLTVINQGLGFPPLGTYGITVGSLLLKPSSSGTVRLRTSNPYDHPLIDGNYLADESDLNILIKSVRFLLHLARTKPLSDVLDLRSSTTKDSLFWPGDADPDKIADEEIKEFIKHSG
;
A
#
# COMPACT_ATOMS: atom_id res chain seq x y z
N MET A 1 3.98 5.00 12.57
CA MET A 1 3.48 4.99 11.18
C MET A 1 4.20 6.07 10.42
N GLU A 2 4.55 5.82 9.16
CA GLU A 2 5.04 6.84 8.22
C GLU A 2 4.16 6.85 6.98
N TYR A 3 4.00 8.03 6.38
CA TYR A 3 3.28 8.20 5.11
C TYR A 3 4.23 8.73 4.06
N MET A 4 4.22 8.08 2.89
CA MET A 4 5.00 8.49 1.74
C MET A 4 4.08 9.17 0.73
N PHE A 5 4.58 10.23 0.11
CA PHE A 5 3.94 10.91 -1.01
C PHE A 5 4.90 10.93 -2.20
N VAL A 6 4.41 10.50 -3.34
CA VAL A 6 5.16 10.50 -4.60
C VAL A 6 4.30 11.21 -5.66
N PRO A 7 4.78 12.30 -6.28
CA PRO A 7 4.08 12.99 -7.36
C PRO A 7 4.23 12.23 -8.70
N LEU A 8 4.01 10.91 -8.67
CA LEU A 8 4.08 10.00 -9.80
C LEU A 8 3.06 8.87 -9.60
N THR A 9 2.43 8.44 -10.68
CA THR A 9 1.61 7.23 -10.70
C THR A 9 2.53 6.01 -10.68
N VAL A 10 2.67 5.36 -9.53
CA VAL A 10 3.42 4.12 -9.36
C VAL A 10 2.47 2.95 -9.56
N ILE A 11 2.73 2.14 -10.58
CA ILE A 11 1.87 1.02 -10.96
C ILE A 11 2.69 -0.26 -10.85
N ASN A 12 2.06 -1.32 -10.34
CA ASN A 12 2.68 -2.65 -10.25
C ASN A 12 4.08 -2.59 -9.62
N GLN A 13 4.20 -1.94 -8.46
CA GLN A 13 5.48 -1.76 -7.73
C GLN A 13 6.58 -1.07 -8.58
N GLY A 14 6.19 -0.21 -9.53
CA GLY A 14 7.14 0.49 -10.42
C GLY A 14 7.55 -0.31 -11.66
N LEU A 15 7.01 -1.52 -11.86
CA LEU A 15 7.26 -2.35 -13.03
C LEU A 15 6.32 -2.03 -14.21
N GLY A 16 5.30 -1.20 -13.99
CA GLY A 16 4.36 -0.76 -15.03
C GLY A 16 4.55 0.71 -15.41
N PHE A 17 4.20 1.05 -16.66
CA PHE A 17 4.05 2.43 -17.10
C PHE A 17 2.57 2.81 -17.14
N PRO A 18 2.20 4.01 -16.66
CA PRO A 18 0.85 4.50 -16.83
C PRO A 18 0.52 4.68 -18.32
N PRO A 19 -0.74 4.47 -18.74
CA PRO A 19 -1.17 4.83 -20.08
C PRO A 19 -0.83 6.29 -20.39
N LEU A 20 -0.47 6.57 -21.65
CA LEU A 20 -0.12 7.92 -22.08
C LEU A 20 -1.24 8.92 -21.71
N GLY A 21 -0.84 10.06 -21.15
CA GLY A 21 -1.77 11.09 -20.69
C GLY A 21 -2.38 10.85 -19.30
N THR A 22 -1.97 9.78 -18.60
CA THR A 22 -2.38 9.56 -17.21
C THR A 22 -1.43 10.29 -16.26
N TYR A 23 -1.98 11.13 -15.41
CA TYR A 23 -1.26 11.82 -14.33
C TYR A 23 -1.87 11.42 -13.00
N GLY A 24 -1.06 11.36 -11.97
CA GLY A 24 -1.51 10.93 -10.66
C GLY A 24 -0.41 11.05 -9.62
N ILE A 25 -0.83 10.81 -8.39
CA ILE A 25 0.03 10.74 -7.22
C ILE A 25 -0.05 9.34 -6.64
N THR A 26 1.02 8.92 -5.97
CA THR A 26 0.99 7.72 -5.14
C THR A 26 1.20 8.14 -3.70
N VAL A 27 0.28 7.72 -2.84
CA VAL A 27 0.45 7.83 -1.39
C VAL A 27 0.51 6.44 -0.81
N GLY A 28 1.48 6.23 0.07
CA GLY A 28 1.74 4.93 0.69
C GLY A 28 1.85 5.08 2.20
N SER A 29 1.68 3.97 2.90
CA SER A 29 1.81 3.92 4.34
C SER A 29 2.81 2.84 4.73
N LEU A 30 3.79 3.19 5.58
CA LEU A 30 4.85 2.28 6.03
C LEU A 30 4.72 2.03 7.53
N LEU A 31 4.71 0.74 7.89
CA LEU A 31 4.69 0.32 9.28
C LEU A 31 6.12 0.31 9.84
N LEU A 32 6.49 1.37 10.55
CA LEU A 32 7.86 1.56 11.07
C LEU A 32 8.24 0.64 12.25
N LYS A 33 7.24 0.09 12.95
CA LYS A 33 7.43 -0.75 14.14
C LYS A 33 6.42 -1.91 14.08
N PRO A 34 6.60 -2.88 13.18
CA PRO A 34 5.74 -4.05 13.15
C PRO A 34 5.94 -4.89 14.40
N SER A 35 4.87 -5.49 14.89
CA SER A 35 4.87 -6.54 15.91
C SER A 35 5.39 -7.86 15.33
N SER A 36 5.14 -8.10 14.04
CA SER A 36 5.64 -9.27 13.31
C SER A 36 7.17 -9.28 13.28
N SER A 37 7.75 -10.44 13.57
CA SER A 37 9.19 -10.66 13.53
C SER A 37 9.52 -11.81 12.60
N GLY A 38 10.50 -11.57 11.72
CA GLY A 38 11.03 -12.55 10.77
C GLY A 38 12.39 -13.12 11.18
N THR A 39 13.01 -13.87 10.28
CA THR A 39 14.34 -14.45 10.45
C THR A 39 15.24 -14.20 9.25
N VAL A 40 16.53 -14.04 9.53
CA VAL A 40 17.59 -14.08 8.51
C VAL A 40 18.56 -15.17 8.94
N ARG A 41 18.79 -16.17 8.08
CA ARG A 41 19.66 -17.30 8.36
C ARG A 41 20.66 -17.50 7.24
N LEU A 42 21.86 -17.94 7.59
CA LEU A 42 22.82 -18.37 6.58
C LEU A 42 22.26 -19.59 5.84
N ARG A 43 22.28 -19.53 4.51
CA ARG A 43 21.92 -20.68 3.67
C ARG A 43 23.03 -21.73 3.68
N THR A 44 24.28 -21.27 3.65
CA THR A 44 25.51 -22.08 3.65
C THR A 44 26.56 -21.35 4.49
N SER A 45 27.74 -21.95 4.67
CA SER A 45 28.89 -21.31 5.31
C SER A 45 29.65 -20.34 4.39
N ASN A 46 29.28 -20.24 3.11
CA ASN A 46 29.96 -19.36 2.16
C ASN A 46 29.39 -17.92 2.27
N PRO A 47 30.21 -16.91 2.61
CA PRO A 47 29.73 -15.53 2.77
C PRO A 47 29.23 -14.88 1.48
N TYR A 48 29.53 -15.46 0.30
CA TYR A 48 29.03 -14.98 -0.99
C TYR A 48 27.66 -15.55 -1.36
N ASP A 49 27.15 -16.54 -0.62
CA ASP A 49 25.82 -17.06 -0.85
C ASP A 49 24.75 -16.15 -0.24
N HIS A 50 23.67 -15.90 -0.98
CA HIS A 50 22.52 -15.16 -0.46
C HIS A 50 21.93 -15.86 0.78
N PRO A 51 21.63 -15.12 1.85
CA PRO A 51 21.00 -15.69 3.03
C PRO A 51 19.55 -16.08 2.75
N LEU A 52 18.99 -16.91 3.63
CA LEU A 52 17.56 -17.17 3.68
C LEU A 52 16.92 -16.03 4.49
N ILE A 53 16.04 -15.27 3.85
CA ILE A 53 15.31 -14.16 4.46
C ILE A 53 13.83 -14.55 4.49
N ASP A 54 13.26 -14.59 5.67
CA ASP A 54 11.83 -14.73 5.89
C ASP A 54 11.37 -13.54 6.73
N GLY A 55 10.69 -12.57 6.10
CA GLY A 55 10.20 -11.39 6.80
C GLY A 55 9.05 -11.67 7.77
N ASN A 56 8.35 -12.80 7.61
CA ASN A 56 7.15 -13.16 8.35
C ASN A 56 6.14 -11.98 8.45
N TYR A 57 5.99 -11.25 7.33
CA TYR A 57 5.16 -10.04 7.28
C TYR A 57 3.70 -10.36 7.60
N LEU A 58 3.06 -9.47 8.35
CA LEU A 58 1.64 -9.57 8.72
C LEU A 58 1.29 -10.83 9.54
N ALA A 59 2.27 -11.46 10.18
CA ALA A 59 2.05 -12.61 11.06
C ALA A 59 1.26 -12.23 12.33
N ASP A 60 1.51 -11.03 12.87
CA ASP A 60 0.70 -10.45 13.92
C ASP A 60 -0.45 -9.63 13.31
N GLU A 61 -1.68 -9.93 13.72
CA GLU A 61 -2.88 -9.26 13.22
C GLU A 61 -2.89 -7.75 13.52
N SER A 62 -2.19 -7.31 14.57
CA SER A 62 -2.06 -5.89 14.91
C SER A 62 -1.42 -5.07 13.79
N ASP A 63 -0.45 -5.65 13.06
CA ASP A 63 0.22 -4.98 11.94
C ASP A 63 -0.74 -4.71 10.80
N LEU A 64 -1.54 -5.72 10.46
CA LEU A 64 -2.57 -5.63 9.44
C LEU A 64 -3.65 -4.62 9.83
N ASN A 65 -4.10 -4.64 11.10
CA ASN A 65 -5.09 -3.70 11.61
C ASN A 65 -4.60 -2.24 11.56
N ILE A 66 -3.32 -1.99 11.83
CA ILE A 66 -2.72 -0.64 11.72
C ILE A 66 -2.66 -0.20 10.25
N LEU A 67 -2.29 -1.10 9.34
CA LEU A 67 -2.25 -0.82 7.90
C LEU A 67 -3.66 -0.51 7.35
N ILE A 68 -4.69 -1.28 7.71
CA ILE A 68 -6.08 -1.03 7.29
C ILE A 68 -6.52 0.38 7.70
N LYS A 69 -6.29 0.75 8.97
CA LYS A 69 -6.59 2.10 9.48
C LYS A 69 -5.84 3.18 8.71
N SER A 70 -4.60 2.90 8.33
CA SER A 70 -3.74 3.84 7.61
C SER A 70 -4.16 4.05 6.17
N VAL A 71 -4.57 2.99 5.46
CA VAL A 71 -5.15 3.10 4.12
C VAL A 71 -6.43 3.93 4.17
N ARG A 72 -7.35 3.64 5.11
CA ARG A 72 -8.57 4.44 5.28
C ARG A 72 -8.26 5.91 5.57
N PHE A 73 -7.27 6.17 6.42
CA PHE A 73 -6.81 7.54 6.68
C PHE A 73 -6.32 8.24 5.40
N LEU A 74 -5.51 7.57 4.57
CA LEU A 74 -5.03 8.14 3.30
C LEU A 74 -6.17 8.43 2.32
N LEU A 75 -7.18 7.56 2.26
CA LEU A 75 -8.38 7.78 1.43
C LEU A 75 -9.18 9.00 1.88
N HIS A 76 -9.30 9.23 3.20
CA HIS A 76 -9.89 10.46 3.72
C HIS A 76 -9.00 11.66 3.44
N LEU A 77 -7.68 11.56 3.65
CA LEU A 77 -6.72 12.64 3.42
C LEU A 77 -6.79 13.16 1.98
N ALA A 78 -6.84 12.26 0.99
CA ALA A 78 -6.99 12.62 -0.42
C ALA A 78 -8.27 13.44 -0.70
N ARG A 79 -9.31 13.26 0.13
CA ARG A 79 -10.61 13.96 0.05
C ARG A 79 -10.68 15.23 0.89
N THR A 80 -9.59 15.63 1.54
CA THR A 80 -9.52 16.91 2.27
C THR A 80 -8.97 18.02 1.38
N LYS A 81 -9.38 19.26 1.64
CA LYS A 81 -8.78 20.44 0.98
C LYS A 81 -7.33 20.63 1.47
N PRO A 82 -6.39 21.02 0.59
CA PRO A 82 -6.60 21.39 -0.82
C PRO A 82 -6.49 20.22 -1.81
N LEU A 83 -6.17 19.01 -1.35
CA LEU A 83 -5.97 17.85 -2.24
C LEU A 83 -7.23 17.52 -3.05
N SER A 84 -8.40 17.56 -2.43
CA SER A 84 -9.67 17.31 -3.09
C SER A 84 -9.96 18.25 -4.27
N ASP A 85 -9.38 19.45 -4.27
CA ASP A 85 -9.63 20.45 -5.32
C ASP A 85 -8.80 20.17 -6.59
N VAL A 86 -7.78 19.31 -6.49
CA VAL A 86 -6.85 18.99 -7.60
C VAL A 86 -6.85 17.52 -8.02
N LEU A 87 -7.55 16.65 -7.30
CA LEU A 87 -7.63 15.22 -7.59
C LEU A 87 -8.97 14.86 -8.25
N ASP A 88 -8.93 14.10 -9.33
CA ASP A 88 -10.10 13.49 -9.97
C ASP A 88 -10.50 12.20 -9.23
N LEU A 89 -11.23 12.35 -8.12
CA LEU A 89 -11.66 11.23 -7.26
C LEU A 89 -13.00 10.66 -7.72
N ARG A 90 -12.99 9.42 -8.22
CA ARG A 90 -14.14 8.85 -8.95
C ARG A 90 -15.15 8.08 -8.10
N SER A 91 -14.86 7.85 -6.82
CA SER A 91 -15.69 7.03 -5.92
C SER A 91 -16.02 5.65 -6.53
N SER A 92 -15.01 5.02 -7.14
CA SER A 92 -15.15 3.77 -7.89
C SER A 92 -15.05 2.55 -6.98
N THR A 93 -15.85 1.52 -7.26
CA THR A 93 -15.78 0.20 -6.62
C THR A 93 -15.09 -0.86 -7.50
N THR A 94 -14.52 -0.45 -8.64
CA THR A 94 -13.90 -1.38 -9.58
C THR A 94 -12.52 -1.81 -9.10
N LYS A 95 -12.39 -3.04 -8.59
CA LYS A 95 -11.14 -3.61 -8.04
C LYS A 95 -10.02 -3.75 -9.09
N ASP A 96 -10.37 -3.93 -10.37
CA ASP A 96 -9.40 -4.03 -11.48
C ASP A 96 -8.93 -2.66 -11.99
N SER A 97 -9.37 -1.57 -11.38
CA SER A 97 -8.92 -0.23 -11.74
C SER A 97 -7.44 -0.04 -11.42
N LEU A 98 -6.74 0.70 -12.28
CA LEU A 98 -5.37 1.15 -12.04
C LEU A 98 -5.20 1.91 -10.71
N PHE A 99 -6.26 2.59 -10.29
CA PHE A 99 -6.28 3.43 -9.10
C PHE A 99 -6.97 2.76 -7.91
N TRP A 100 -7.26 1.46 -7.98
CA TRP A 100 -7.79 0.74 -6.83
C TRP A 100 -6.70 0.59 -5.74
N PRO A 101 -6.99 0.85 -4.45
CA PRO A 101 -8.25 1.35 -3.86
C PRO A 101 -8.32 2.88 -3.71
N GLY A 102 -7.37 3.64 -4.23
CA GLY A 102 -7.32 5.11 -4.14
C GLY A 102 -8.62 5.84 -4.52
N ASP A 103 -9.34 5.33 -5.52
CA ASP A 103 -10.64 5.86 -5.95
C ASP A 103 -11.82 5.43 -5.06
N ALA A 104 -11.66 4.46 -4.17
CA ALA A 104 -12.74 3.93 -3.36
C ALA A 104 -13.23 4.95 -2.32
N ASP A 105 -14.55 5.01 -2.10
CA ASP A 105 -15.16 5.84 -1.07
C ASP A 105 -14.75 5.32 0.33
N PRO A 106 -14.06 6.13 1.16
CA PRO A 106 -13.50 5.67 2.44
C PRO A 106 -14.57 5.24 3.45
N ASP A 107 -15.80 5.75 3.31
CA ASP A 107 -16.92 5.42 4.19
C ASP A 107 -17.68 4.16 3.74
N LYS A 108 -17.41 3.66 2.53
CA LYS A 108 -18.12 2.50 1.95
C LYS A 108 -17.23 1.29 1.71
N ILE A 109 -15.93 1.48 1.48
CA ILE A 109 -15.00 0.36 1.28
C ILE A 109 -14.91 -0.50 2.55
N ALA A 110 -15.10 -1.81 2.39
CA ALA A 110 -15.06 -2.74 3.52
C ALA A 110 -13.62 -3.01 3.98
N ASP A 111 -13.43 -3.27 5.28
CA ASP A 111 -12.12 -3.63 5.83
C ASP A 111 -11.51 -4.86 5.16
N GLU A 112 -12.34 -5.83 4.77
CA GLU A 112 -11.86 -7.03 4.09
C GLU A 112 -11.30 -6.72 2.70
N GLU A 113 -11.85 -5.73 2.00
CA GLU A 113 -11.33 -5.31 0.69
C GLU A 113 -9.98 -4.58 0.81
N ILE A 114 -9.83 -3.74 1.84
CA ILE A 114 -8.55 -3.11 2.16
C ILE A 114 -7.52 -4.17 2.54
N LYS A 115 -7.93 -5.17 3.32
CA LYS A 115 -7.10 -6.30 3.74
C LYS A 115 -6.66 -7.16 2.54
N GLU A 116 -7.56 -7.49 1.63
CA GLU A 116 -7.24 -8.17 0.37
C GLU A 116 -6.19 -7.39 -0.42
N PHE A 117 -6.37 -6.07 -0.56
CA PHE A 117 -5.41 -5.20 -1.24
C PHE A 117 -4.03 -5.21 -0.58
N ILE A 118 -3.96 -5.07 0.75
CA ILE A 118 -2.70 -5.10 1.50
C ILE A 118 -1.97 -6.43 1.30
N LYS A 119 -2.70 -7.55 1.36
CA LYS A 119 -2.12 -8.90 1.21
C LYS A 119 -1.70 -9.24 -0.23
N HIS A 120 -2.33 -8.63 -1.23
CA HIS A 120 -1.91 -8.79 -2.63
C HIS A 120 -0.71 -7.91 -2.99
N SER A 121 -0.45 -6.85 -2.21
CA SER A 121 0.56 -5.85 -2.51
C SER A 121 1.88 -6.06 -1.76
N GLY A 122 1.91 -6.95 -0.76
CA GLY A 122 3.10 -7.32 0.02
C GLY A 122 3.61 -8.70 -0.34
#